data_AF-A0A7Y0D3G1-F1
#
_entry.id   AF-A0A7Y0D3G1-F1
#
_cell.length_a   1.000
_cell.length_b   1.000
_cell.length_c   1.000
_cell.angle_alpha   90.00
_cell.angle_beta   90.00
_cell.angle_gamma   90.00
#
_symmetry.space_group_name_H-M   'P 1'
#
loop_
_entity.id
_entity.type
_entity.pdbx_description
1 polymer ?
#
loop_
_entity_poly.entity_id
_entity_poly.type
_entity_poly.pdbx_seq_one_letter_code
_entity_poly.pdbx_strand_id
1 'polypeptide(L)'
;MTRKAFLTFAAAIALSVGFVAALFPAALLASKSTVPSEAANLWMSEVGVLLVCVGVIAHLVRSHSDSQTMKALMCGNLLVQLGLFGIEVMGYFIVSVQSGHLPLGGMTAHPCCFPVRSRHAIKSNIPDLARRVV
;
A
#
# COMPACT_ATOMS: atom_id res chain seq x y z
N MET A 1 -12.34 -25.88 -0.73
CA MET A 1 -13.25 -24.70 -0.75
C MET A 1 -13.98 -24.63 -2.08
N THR A 2 -15.23 -24.17 -2.11
CA THR A 2 -15.98 -23.94 -3.36
C THR A 2 -15.61 -22.58 -3.98
N ARG A 3 -15.65 -22.44 -5.32
CA ARG A 3 -15.34 -21.18 -6.04
C ARG A 3 -16.11 -20.00 -5.46
N LYS A 4 -17.39 -20.21 -5.15
CA LYS A 4 -18.27 -19.19 -4.58
C LYS A 4 -17.78 -18.68 -3.22
N ALA A 5 -17.31 -19.58 -2.35
CA ALA A 5 -16.73 -19.19 -1.06
C ALA A 5 -15.46 -18.37 -1.26
N PHE A 6 -14.55 -18.83 -2.12
CA PHE A 6 -13.31 -18.10 -2.44
C PHE A 6 -13.59 -16.69 -2.96
N LEU A 7 -14.46 -16.54 -3.97
CA LEU A 7 -14.82 -15.23 -4.52
C LEU A 7 -15.51 -14.33 -3.50
N THR A 8 -16.27 -14.91 -2.56
CA THR A 8 -16.91 -14.13 -1.48
C THR A 8 -15.86 -13.58 -0.51
N PHE A 9 -14.88 -14.40 -0.11
CA PHE A 9 -13.77 -13.94 0.74
C PHE A 9 -12.91 -12.89 0.02
N ALA A 10 -12.55 -13.16 -1.25
CA ALA A 10 -11.78 -12.22 -2.05
C ALA A 10 -12.50 -10.87 -2.22
N ALA A 11 -13.80 -10.89 -2.51
CA ALA A 11 -14.62 -9.69 -2.59
C ALA A 11 -14.67 -8.93 -1.26
N ALA A 12 -14.87 -9.63 -0.14
CA ALA A 12 -14.92 -9.00 1.18
C ALA A 12 -13.59 -8.30 1.54
N ILE A 13 -12.46 -8.95 1.27
CA ILE A 13 -11.12 -8.38 1.50
C ILE A 13 -10.88 -7.19 0.58
N ALA A 14 -11.15 -7.32 -0.73
CA ALA A 14 -10.94 -6.27 -1.70
C ALA A 14 -11.79 -5.03 -1.40
N LEU A 15 -13.07 -5.21 -1.03
CA LEU A 15 -13.94 -4.10 -0.63
C LEU A 15 -13.44 -3.42 0.65
N SER A 16 -13.07 -4.20 1.67
CA SER A 16 -12.61 -3.65 2.95
C SER A 16 -11.31 -2.87 2.79
N VAL A 17 -10.31 -3.47 2.14
CA VAL A 17 -8.99 -2.83 1.91
C VAL A 17 -9.14 -1.65 0.95
N GLY A 18 -9.91 -1.80 -0.13
CA GLY A 18 -10.15 -0.74 -1.10
C GLY A 18 -10.83 0.48 -0.48
N PHE A 19 -11.82 0.27 0.39
CA PHE A 19 -12.53 1.36 1.06
C PHE A 19 -11.61 2.14 2.02
N VAL A 20 -10.78 1.42 2.79
CA VAL A 20 -9.79 2.06 3.66
C VAL A 20 -8.73 2.80 2.85
N ALA A 21 -8.27 2.23 1.73
CA ALA A 21 -7.29 2.88 0.83
C ALA A 21 -7.86 4.13 0.15
N ALA A 22 -9.14 4.12 -0.22
CA ALA A 22 -9.81 5.25 -0.85
C ALA A 22 -10.08 6.41 0.11
N LEU A 23 -10.50 6.13 1.34
CA LEU A 23 -10.92 7.17 2.30
C LEU A 23 -9.84 7.58 3.29
N PHE A 24 -8.93 6.66 3.63
CA PHE A 24 -7.90 6.86 4.63
C PHE A 24 -6.50 6.46 4.09
N PRO A 25 -6.07 7.01 2.93
CA PRO A 25 -4.80 6.63 2.30
C PRO A 25 -3.59 6.89 3.21
N ALA A 26 -3.61 8.01 3.94
CA ALA A 26 -2.52 8.38 4.85
C ALA A 26 -2.36 7.38 6.02
N ALA A 27 -3.46 6.83 6.53
CA ALA A 27 -3.42 5.83 7.60
C ALA A 27 -2.80 4.51 7.12
N LEU A 28 -3.10 4.10 5.88
CA LEU A 28 -2.51 2.92 5.25
C LEU A 28 -1.02 3.10 4.89
N LEU A 29 -0.61 4.30 4.49
CA LEU A 29 0.80 4.60 4.24
C LEU A 29 1.61 4.62 5.55
N ALA A 30 1.02 5.19 6.61
CA ALA A 30 1.64 5.23 7.93
C ALA A 30 1.86 3.83 8.52
N SER A 31 0.92 2.89 8.31
CA SER A 31 1.08 1.50 8.77
C SER A 31 2.22 0.76 8.06
N LYS A 32 2.63 1.23 6.86
CA LYS A 32 3.79 0.74 6.12
C LYS A 32 5.05 1.57 6.36
N SER A 33 5.12 2.34 7.45
CA SER A 33 6.26 3.20 7.79
C SER A 33 6.66 4.18 6.68
N THR A 34 5.74 4.47 5.75
CA THR A 34 5.98 5.35 4.61
C THR A 34 5.55 6.76 4.99
N VAL A 35 6.40 7.75 4.72
CA VAL A 35 6.04 9.16 4.94
C VAL A 35 4.95 9.54 3.93
N PRO A 36 3.74 9.91 4.39
CA PRO A 36 2.66 10.27 3.48
C PRO A 36 3.03 11.56 2.73
N SER A 37 2.92 11.52 1.40
CA SER A 37 3.00 12.68 0.52
C SER A 37 1.68 12.86 -0.20
N GLU A 38 1.39 14.06 -0.72
CA GLU A 38 0.14 14.31 -1.47
C GLU A 38 0.01 13.38 -2.68
N ALA A 39 1.10 13.18 -3.42
CA ALA A 39 1.15 12.26 -4.55
C ALA A 39 0.89 10.80 -4.12
N ALA A 40 1.50 10.34 -3.01
CA ALA A 40 1.29 8.99 -2.51
C ALA A 40 -0.15 8.79 -2.01
N ASN A 41 -0.76 9.81 -1.39
CA ASN A 41 -2.14 9.76 -0.95
C ASN A 41 -3.13 9.67 -2.12
N LEU A 42 -2.90 10.46 -3.18
CA LEU A 42 -3.72 10.41 -4.38
C LEU A 42 -3.62 9.03 -5.05
N TRP A 43 -2.40 8.53 -5.24
CA TRP A 43 -2.17 7.21 -5.81
C TRP A 43 -2.82 6.09 -4.99
N MET A 44 -2.69 6.13 -3.66
CA MET A 44 -3.35 5.15 -2.78
C MET A 44 -4.87 5.22 -2.87
N SER A 45 -5.43 6.42 -3.08
CA SER A 45 -6.87 6.59 -3.24
C SER A 45 -7.36 5.98 -4.56
N GLU A 46 -6.62 6.19 -5.66
CA GLU A 46 -6.89 5.57 -6.97
C GLU A 46 -6.84 4.04 -6.90
N VAL A 47 -5.80 3.51 -6.24
CA VAL A 47 -5.67 2.06 -5.98
C VAL A 47 -6.85 1.56 -5.13
N GLY A 48 -7.29 2.33 -4.14
CA GLY A 48 -8.45 2.03 -3.31
C GLY A 48 -9.74 1.92 -4.12
N VAL A 49 -10.03 2.90 -4.99
CA VAL A 49 -11.18 2.87 -5.89
C VAL A 49 -11.14 1.65 -6.80
N LEU A 50 -9.96 1.35 -7.37
CA LEU A 50 -9.78 0.17 -8.23
C LEU A 50 -10.05 -1.13 -7.47
N LEU A 51 -9.57 -1.28 -6.24
CA LEU A 51 -9.84 -2.44 -5.37
C LEU A 51 -11.33 -2.58 -5.04
N VAL A 52 -12.04 -1.49 -4.78
CA VAL A 52 -13.49 -1.51 -4.58
C VAL A 52 -14.21 -2.04 -5.82
N CYS A 53 -13.88 -1.51 -7.00
CA CYS A 53 -14.45 -1.97 -8.27
C CYS A 53 -14.20 -3.48 -8.48
N VAL A 54 -12.98 -3.96 -8.25
CA VAL A 54 -12.64 -5.38 -8.35
C VAL A 54 -13.42 -6.21 -7.33
N GLY A 55 -13.58 -5.73 -6.10
CA GLY A 55 -14.38 -6.38 -5.06
C GLY A 55 -15.86 -6.51 -5.45
N VAL A 56 -16.45 -5.45 -6.03
CA VAL A 56 -17.82 -5.47 -6.56
C VAL A 56 -17.95 -6.49 -7.69
N ILE A 57 -17.02 -6.47 -8.66
CA ILE A 57 -17.00 -7.44 -9.76
C ILE A 57 -16.93 -8.86 -9.23
N ALA A 58 -15.99 -9.15 -8.32
CA ALA A 58 -15.83 -10.46 -7.70
C ALA A 58 -17.09 -10.91 -6.94
N HIS A 59 -17.80 -9.97 -6.28
CA HIS A 59 -19.05 -10.25 -5.60
C HIS A 59 -20.18 -10.61 -6.58
N LEU A 60 -20.30 -9.91 -7.71
CA LEU A 60 -21.35 -10.13 -8.70
C LEU A 60 -21.15 -11.45 -9.45
N VAL A 61 -19.91 -11.74 -9.86
CA VAL A 61 -19.61 -12.93 -10.68
C VAL A 61 -19.65 -14.24 -9.89
N ARG A 62 -19.67 -14.21 -8.55
CA ARG A 62 -19.63 -15.43 -7.71
C ARG A 62 -20.79 -16.41 -7.93
N SER A 63 -21.92 -15.95 -8.48
CA SER A 63 -23.09 -16.77 -8.79
C SER A 63 -23.13 -17.25 -10.24
N HIS A 64 -22.21 -16.81 -11.10
CA HIS A 64 -22.18 -17.20 -12.51
C HIS A 64 -21.64 -18.64 -12.64
N SER A 65 -22.18 -19.37 -13.62
CA SER A 65 -21.72 -20.70 -14.01
C SER A 65 -20.33 -20.66 -14.65
N ASP A 66 -19.67 -21.83 -14.76
CA ASP A 66 -18.35 -21.90 -15.40
C ASP A 66 -18.45 -21.53 -16.89
N SER A 67 -17.70 -20.49 -17.27
CA SER A 67 -17.61 -19.98 -18.63
C SER A 67 -16.16 -19.59 -18.95
N GLN A 68 -15.82 -19.43 -20.24
CA GLN A 68 -14.49 -18.94 -20.62
C GLN A 68 -14.19 -17.56 -20.01
N THR A 69 -15.22 -16.71 -19.88
CA THR A 69 -15.13 -15.41 -19.20
C THR A 69 -14.78 -15.55 -17.72
N MET A 70 -15.37 -16.51 -17.01
CA MET A 70 -15.04 -16.79 -15.61
C MET A 70 -13.58 -17.21 -15.44
N LYS A 71 -13.07 -18.05 -16.35
CA LYS A 71 -11.66 -18.47 -16.36
C LYS A 71 -10.72 -17.28 -16.59
N ALA A 72 -11.03 -16.40 -17.53
CA ALA A 72 -10.26 -15.18 -17.77
C ALA A 72 -10.25 -14.26 -16.53
N LEU A 73 -11.40 -14.10 -15.87
CA LEU A 73 -11.51 -13.30 -14.64
C LEU A 73 -10.70 -13.90 -13.49
N MET A 74 -10.76 -15.21 -13.30
CA MET A 74 -9.95 -15.91 -12.29
C MET A 74 -8.45 -15.82 -12.60
N CYS A 75 -8.06 -15.91 -13.87
CA CYS A 75 -6.68 -15.71 -14.31
C CYS A 75 -6.20 -14.28 -14.02
N GLY A 76 -7.01 -13.27 -14.34
CA GLY A 76 -6.72 -11.88 -13.99
C GLY A 76 -6.54 -11.70 -12.48
N ASN A 77 -7.42 -12.28 -11.67
CA ASN A 77 -7.29 -12.22 -10.21
C ASN A 77 -6.02 -12.91 -9.69
N LEU A 78 -5.62 -14.03 -10.30
CA LEU A 78 -4.36 -14.70 -9.99
C LEU A 78 -3.16 -13.80 -10.33
N LEU A 79 -3.17 -13.15 -11.49
CA LEU A 79 -2.11 -12.20 -11.89
C LEU A 79 -2.00 -11.04 -10.92
N VAL A 80 -3.13 -10.49 -10.44
CA VAL A 80 -3.13 -9.43 -9.43
C VAL A 80 -2.47 -9.92 -8.14
N GLN A 81 -2.82 -11.12 -7.65
CA GLN A 81 -2.21 -11.67 -6.42
C GLN A 81 -0.71 -11.93 -6.58
N LEU A 82 -0.27 -12.48 -7.72
CA LEU A 82 1.15 -12.70 -7.99
C LEU A 82 1.92 -11.38 -8.12
N GLY A 83 1.33 -10.38 -8.78
CA GLY A 83 1.90 -9.04 -8.88
C GLY A 83 2.05 -8.37 -7.52
N LEU A 84 0.99 -8.40 -6.70
CA LEU A 84 1.00 -7.86 -5.33
C LEU A 84 2.04 -8.58 -4.46
N PHE A 85 2.11 -9.91 -4.53
CA PHE A 85 3.13 -10.68 -3.81
C PHE A 85 4.55 -10.27 -4.21
N GLY A 86 4.81 -10.11 -5.52
CA GLY A 86 6.10 -9.64 -6.02
C GLY A 86 6.46 -8.23 -5.51
N ILE A 87 5.49 -7.30 -5.53
CA ILE A 87 5.68 -5.94 -5.00
C ILE A 87 5.97 -5.96 -3.50
N GLU A 88 5.28 -6.79 -2.72
CA GLU A 88 5.49 -6.90 -1.27
C GLU A 88 6.90 -7.44 -0.97
N VAL A 89 7.35 -8.47 -1.70
CA VAL A 89 8.70 -9.03 -1.59
C VAL A 89 9.76 -7.98 -1.96
N MET A 90 9.58 -7.27 -3.07
CA MET A 90 10.48 -6.18 -3.48
C MET A 90 10.52 -5.05 -2.44
N GLY A 91 9.36 -4.64 -1.92
CA GLY A 91 9.25 -3.65 -0.87
C GLY A 91 10.00 -4.07 0.39
N TYR A 92 9.87 -5.33 0.81
CA TYR A 92 10.62 -5.88 1.93
C TYR A 92 12.13 -5.78 1.70
N PHE A 93 12.64 -6.15 0.51
CA PHE A 93 14.06 -6.04 0.20
C PHE A 93 14.57 -4.59 0.17
N ILE A 94 13.83 -3.68 -0.44
CA ILE A 94 14.22 -2.26 -0.50
C ILE A 94 14.28 -1.66 0.92
N VAL A 95 13.24 -1.89 1.72
CA VAL A 95 13.16 -1.36 3.09
C VAL A 95 14.22 -1.99 4.00
N SER A 96 14.46 -3.30 3.91
CA SER A 96 15.49 -3.99 4.72
C SER A 96 16.91 -3.51 4.42
N VAL A 97 17.25 -3.30 3.15
CA VAL A 97 18.52 -2.69 2.73
C VAL A 97 18.66 -1.27 3.27
N GLN A 98 17.59 -0.46 3.20
CA GLN A 98 17.60 0.92 3.68
C GLN A 98 17.66 1.02 5.22
N SER A 99 17.16 0.00 5.92
CA SER A 99 17.14 -0.11 7.39
C SER A 99 18.37 -0.80 7.98
N GLY A 100 19.33 -1.22 7.14
CA GLY A 100 20.58 -1.86 7.58
C GLY A 100 20.43 -3.25 8.19
N HIS A 101 19.25 -3.89 8.08
CA HIS A 101 19.03 -5.26 8.53
C HIS A 101 19.16 -6.21 7.34
N LEU A 102 20.29 -6.92 7.24
CA LEU A 102 20.49 -7.97 6.25
C LEU A 102 19.56 -9.18 6.51
N PRO A 103 19.05 -9.86 5.47
CA PRO A 103 18.00 -10.86 5.59
C PRO A 103 18.54 -12.26 5.88
N LEU A 104 19.51 -12.38 6.79
CA LEU A 104 20.02 -13.69 7.23
C LEU A 104 20.20 -13.71 8.74
N GLY A 105 19.16 -14.18 9.43
CA GLY A 105 19.25 -14.68 10.79
C GLY A 105 18.71 -13.73 11.85
N GLY A 106 17.62 -14.14 12.49
CA GLY A 106 17.22 -13.60 13.78
C GLY A 106 15.76 -13.22 13.85
N MET A 107 14.94 -14.15 14.37
CA MET A 107 13.78 -13.74 15.16
C MET A 107 14.29 -12.87 16.32
N THR A 108 14.29 -11.55 16.19
CA THR A 108 14.31 -10.67 17.36
C THR A 108 13.74 -9.28 17.06
N ALA A 109 12.76 -8.93 17.89
CA ALA A 109 12.39 -7.60 18.35
C ALA A 109 11.62 -6.66 17.40
N HIS A 110 10.32 -6.53 17.73
CA HIS A 110 9.56 -5.28 17.67
C HIS A 110 10.42 -4.01 17.87
N PRO A 111 10.22 -2.95 17.06
CA PRO A 111 10.64 -1.61 17.43
C PRO A 111 9.41 -0.79 17.87
N CYS A 112 8.99 -0.94 19.12
CA CYS A 112 8.57 0.25 19.86
C CYS A 112 9.86 0.99 20.20
N CYS A 113 9.94 2.30 19.93
CA CYS A 113 11.13 3.17 20.06
C CYS A 113 12.08 3.19 18.85
N PHE A 114 11.73 3.99 17.84
CA PHE A 114 12.73 4.82 17.18
C PHE A 114 12.49 6.29 17.57
N PRO A 115 13.42 6.97 18.26
CA PRO A 115 13.35 8.41 18.39
C PRO A 115 13.62 9.03 17.03
N VAL A 116 12.69 9.87 16.59
CA VAL A 116 12.83 10.77 15.43
C VAL A 116 14.11 11.57 15.59
N ARG A 117 15.18 11.16 14.91
CA ARG A 117 16.42 11.93 14.81
C ARG A 117 16.16 13.10 13.88
N SER A 118 15.69 14.19 14.47
CA SER A 118 15.49 15.49 13.85
C SER A 118 16.74 15.93 13.08
N ARG A 119 16.73 15.78 11.75
CA ARG A 119 17.64 16.50 10.85
C ARG A 119 17.03 17.86 10.53
N HIS A 120 17.03 18.77 11.50
CA HIS A 120 16.97 20.21 11.25
C HIS A 120 18.19 20.88 11.87
N ALA A 121 19.31 20.68 11.18
CA ALA A 121 20.46 21.57 11.24
C ALA A 121 20.66 22.16 9.83
N ILE A 122 19.66 22.92 9.36
CA ILE A 122 19.90 23.92 8.31
C ILE A 122 20.11 25.24 9.03
N LYS A 123 21.39 25.56 9.16
CA LYS A 123 21.93 26.83 9.62
C LYS A 123 21.50 27.92 8.64
N SER A 124 20.35 28.55 8.85
CA SER A 124 19.92 29.74 8.11
C SER A 124 20.73 30.94 8.60
N ASN A 125 21.94 31.09 8.05
CA ASN A 125 22.74 32.29 8.11
C ASN A 125 22.15 33.29 7.09
N ILE A 126 21.19 34.11 7.53
CA ILE A 126 20.66 35.24 6.75
C ILE A 126 21.27 36.52 7.34
N PRO A 127 22.30 37.12 6.71
CA PRO A 127 22.67 38.49 6.98
C PRO A 127 21.81 39.45 6.15
N ASP A 128 21.05 40.27 6.86
CA ASP A 128 20.96 41.73 6.65
C ASP A 128 20.83 42.24 5.21
N LEU A 129 19.59 42.26 4.70
CA LEU A 129 19.21 43.02 3.50
C LEU A 129 18.00 43.93 3.78
N ALA A 130 17.93 44.50 4.99
CA ALA A 130 16.90 45.44 5.41
C ALA A 130 17.43 46.89 5.51
N ARG A 131 18.25 47.31 4.54
CA ARG A 131 18.79 48.68 4.49
C ARG A 131 18.95 49.16 3.04
N ARG A 132 17.83 49.37 2.33
CA ARG A 132 17.78 50.17 1.08
C ARG A 132 16.35 50.43 0.55
N VAL A 133 15.39 50.77 1.42
CA VAL A 133 14.19 51.54 1.02
C VAL A 133 13.74 52.35 2.23
N VAL A 134 14.28 53.55 2.36
CA VAL A 134 13.70 54.85 2.79
C VAL A 134 14.85 55.84 2.78
#